data_AF-A0A536YV19-F1
#
_entry.id   AF-A0A536YV19-F1
#
_cell.length_a   1.000
_cell.length_b   1.000
_cell.length_c   1.000
_cell.angle_alpha   90.00
_cell.angle_beta   90.00
_cell.angle_gamma   90.00
#
_symmetry.space_group_name_H-M   'P 1'
#
loop_
_entity.id
_entity.type
_entity.pdbx_description
1 polymer ?
#
loop_
_entity_poly.entity_id
_entity_poly.type
_entity_poly.pdbx_seq_one_letter_code
_entity_poly.pdbx_strand_id
1 'polypeptide(L)'
;DLDWNAPSNFVKPFADAMVTLQKGKFTTTPVQTQFGWHVIQLDDIREAKVPGFDEVKPQLAQRMQGQVVDRYLRELRAKNGM
;
A
#
# COMPACT_ATOMS: atom_id res chain seq x y z
N ASP A 1 -19.75 -5.82 5.32
CA ASP A 1 -18.58 -6.69 5.20
C ASP A 1 -17.58 -6.03 4.24
N LEU A 2 -16.28 -6.15 4.48
CA LEU A 2 -15.22 -5.44 3.72
C LEU A 2 -14.35 -6.38 2.86
N ASP A 3 -14.69 -7.68 2.85
CA ASP A 3 -13.93 -8.74 2.19
C ASP A 3 -12.45 -8.80 2.61
N TRP A 4 -11.69 -9.71 2.00
CA TRP A 4 -10.25 -9.76 2.16
C TRP A 4 -9.61 -8.51 1.56
N ASN A 5 -9.01 -7.69 2.41
CA ASN A 5 -8.49 -6.39 2.00
C ASN A 5 -7.15 -6.05 2.65
N ALA A 6 -6.35 -5.24 1.97
CA ALA A 6 -5.06 -4.79 2.46
C ALA A 6 -5.21 -3.47 3.25
N PRO A 7 -4.44 -3.25 4.32
CA PRO A 7 -4.46 -1.98 5.05
C PRO A 7 -4.23 -0.75 4.15
N SER A 8 -3.46 -0.90 3.07
CA SER A 8 -3.16 0.15 2.10
C SER A 8 -4.38 0.68 1.33
N ASN A 9 -5.49 -0.07 1.32
CA ASN A 9 -6.70 0.32 0.61
C ASN A 9 -7.62 1.19 1.46
N PHE A 10 -7.28 1.42 2.73
CA PHE A 10 -8.05 2.25 3.65
C PHE A 10 -7.34 3.56 3.99
N VAL A 11 -8.12 4.55 4.41
CA VAL A 11 -7.56 5.78 4.98
C VAL A 11 -6.76 5.48 6.23
N LYS A 12 -5.68 6.24 6.44
CA LYS A 12 -4.70 5.98 7.50
C LYS A 12 -5.31 5.67 8.88
N PRO A 13 -6.29 6.43 9.41
CA PRO A 13 -6.85 6.14 10.72
C PRO A 13 -7.54 4.76 10.81
N PHE A 14 -8.22 4.35 9.74
CA PHE A 14 -8.85 3.04 9.67
C PHE A 14 -7.80 1.94 9.56
N ALA A 15 -6.82 2.11 8.66
CA ALA A 15 -5.74 1.15 8.47
C ALA A 15 -4.94 0.91 9.75
N ASP A 16 -4.55 1.98 10.45
CA ASP A 16 -3.79 1.92 11.70
C ASP A 16 -4.58 1.17 12.80
N ALA A 17 -5.88 1.45 12.92
CA ALA A 17 -6.73 0.72 13.85
C ALA A 17 -6.88 -0.75 13.47
N MET A 18 -7.07 -1.06 12.18
CA MET A 18 -7.21 -2.44 11.70
C MET A 18 -5.96 -3.29 11.98
N VAL A 19 -4.75 -2.76 11.77
CA VAL A 19 -3.49 -3.51 11.97
C VAL A 19 -3.12 -3.70 13.45
N THR A 20 -3.69 -2.90 14.35
CA THR A 20 -3.44 -3.02 15.80
C THR A 20 -4.38 -4.03 16.46
N LEU A 21 -5.48 -4.41 15.78
CA LEU A 21 -6.42 -5.39 16.29
C LEU A 21 -5.86 -6.81 16.18
N GLN A 22 -6.23 -7.62 17.17
CA GLN A 22 -6.05 -9.07 17.09
C GLN A 22 -7.24 -9.70 16.36
N LYS A 23 -7.01 -10.86 15.73
CA LYS A 23 -8.08 -11.66 15.11
C LYS A 23 -9.26 -11.86 16.07
N GLY A 24 -10.47 -11.65 15.57
CA GLY A 24 -11.73 -11.77 16.30
C GLY A 24 -12.01 -10.63 17.28
N LYS A 25 -11.19 -9.57 17.32
CA LYS A 25 -11.42 -8.39 18.18
C LYS A 25 -11.97 -7.22 17.39
N PHE A 26 -12.59 -6.30 18.13
CA PHE A 26 -13.07 -5.03 17.61
C PHE A 26 -12.48 -3.86 18.40
N THR A 27 -12.51 -2.67 17.80
CA THR A 27 -12.04 -1.43 18.43
C THR A 27 -12.89 -1.07 19.64
N THR A 28 -12.29 -0.93 20.82
CA THR A 28 -12.98 -0.51 22.04
C THR A 28 -13.27 1.00 22.07
N THR A 29 -12.51 1.79 21.30
CA THR A 29 -12.71 3.22 21.10
C THR A 29 -13.10 3.48 19.64
N PRO A 30 -14.13 4.31 19.37
CA PRO A 30 -14.50 4.68 17.99
C PRO A 30 -13.35 5.32 17.22
N VAL A 31 -13.20 4.96 15.94
CA VAL A 31 -12.17 5.47 15.04
C VAL A 31 -12.76 6.57 14.18
N GLN A 32 -12.22 7.78 14.30
CA GLN A 32 -12.64 8.91 13.47
C GLN A 32 -11.92 8.91 12.12
N THR A 33 -12.67 9.15 11.05
CA THR A 33 -12.16 9.37 9.69
C THR A 33 -12.87 10.57 9.06
N GLN A 34 -12.45 10.95 7.85
CA GLN A 34 -13.20 11.93 7.05
C GLN A 34 -14.64 11.53 6.72
N PHE A 35 -14.99 10.25 6.90
CA PHE A 35 -16.34 9.71 6.62
C PHE A 35 -17.20 9.58 7.89
N GLY A 36 -16.71 10.07 9.04
CA GLY A 36 -17.38 9.94 10.34
C GLY A 36 -16.68 8.96 11.27
N TRP A 37 -17.46 8.31 12.14
CA TRP A 37 -16.98 7.44 13.21
C TRP A 37 -17.24 5.97 12.89
N HIS A 38 -16.25 5.13 13.15
CA HIS A 38 -16.27 3.71 12.81
C HIS A 38 -15.97 2.85 14.04
N VAL A 39 -16.61 1.69 14.11
CA VAL A 39 -16.19 0.58 14.97
C VAL A 39 -15.73 -0.53 14.04
N ILE A 40 -14.51 -1.01 14.22
CA ILE A 40 -13.85 -1.93 13.29
C ILE A 40 -13.72 -3.28 13.98
N GLN A 41 -14.15 -4.35 13.34
CA GLN A 41 -13.92 -5.74 13.76
C GLN A 41 -12.99 -6.42 12.76
N LEU A 42 -12.00 -7.15 13.26
CA LEU A 42 -11.06 -7.91 12.45
C LEU A 42 -11.43 -9.39 12.49
N ASP A 43 -12.05 -9.92 11.44
CA ASP A 43 -12.50 -11.31 11.43
C ASP A 43 -11.36 -12.32 11.25
N ASP A 44 -10.41 -12.03 10.36
CA ASP A 44 -9.26 -12.89 10.12
C ASP A 44 -8.04 -12.13 9.55
N ILE A 45 -6.86 -12.72 9.67
CA ILE A 45 -5.59 -12.20 9.18
C ILE A 45 -4.95 -13.25 8.28
N ARG A 46 -4.56 -12.82 7.07
CA ARG A 46 -3.82 -13.66 6.13
C ARG A 46 -2.46 -13.05 5.87
N GLU A 47 -1.41 -13.84 6.03
CA GLU A 47 -0.08 -13.44 5.59
C GLU A 47 -0.04 -13.31 4.08
N ALA A 48 0.31 -12.12 3.61
CA ALA A 48 0.63 -11.93 2.21
C ALA A 48 1.91 -12.72 1.91
N LYS A 49 1.83 -13.65 0.96
CA LYS A 49 3.04 -14.27 0.39
C LYS A 49 3.77 -13.20 -0.41
N VAL A 50 4.74 -12.54 0.22
CA VAL A 50 5.65 -11.64 -0.48
C VAL A 50 6.55 -12.52 -1.35
N PRO A 51 6.56 -12.34 -2.69
CA PRO A 51 7.43 -13.10 -3.56
C PRO A 51 8.90 -12.94 -3.14
N GLY A 52 9.71 -13.98 -3.31
CA GLY A 52 11.14 -13.91 -2.99
C GLY A 52 11.85 -12.85 -3.83
N PHE A 53 12.96 -12.29 -3.33
CA PHE A 53 13.71 -11.27 -4.07
C PHE A 53 14.06 -11.70 -5.50
N ASP A 54 14.48 -12.96 -5.69
CA ASP A 54 14.83 -13.50 -7.00
C ASP A 54 13.64 -13.55 -7.98
N GLU A 55 12.42 -13.70 -7.47
CA GLU A 55 11.19 -13.72 -8.26
C GLU A 55 10.81 -12.32 -8.76
N VAL A 56 11.08 -11.28 -7.95
CA VAL A 56 10.75 -9.88 -8.30
C VAL A 56 11.90 -9.12 -8.96
N LYS A 57 13.14 -9.62 -8.82
CA LYS A 57 14.35 -9.01 -9.38
C LYS A 57 14.23 -8.68 -10.88
N PRO A 58 13.69 -9.56 -11.76
CA PRO A 58 13.59 -9.25 -13.19
C PRO A 58 12.66 -8.06 -13.44
N GLN A 59 11.51 -8.02 -12.75
CA GLN A 59 10.53 -6.93 -12.88
C GLN A 59 11.08 -5.61 -12.34
N LEU A 60 11.79 -5.65 -11.20
CA LEU A 60 12.45 -4.48 -10.61
C LEU A 60 13.53 -3.94 -11.54
N ALA A 61 14.38 -4.80 -12.10
CA ALA A 61 15.42 -4.39 -13.04
C ALA A 61 14.83 -3.70 -14.27
N GLN A 62 13.76 -4.25 -14.85
CA GLN A 62 13.07 -3.65 -16.00
C GLN A 62 12.49 -2.27 -15.66
N ARG A 63 11.86 -2.12 -14.48
CA ARG A 63 11.35 -0.82 -14.02
C ARG A 63 12.46 0.21 -13.85
N MET A 64 13.58 -0.19 -13.23
CA MET A 64 14.73 0.70 -13.03
C MET A 64 15.35 1.15 -14.35
N GLN A 65 15.48 0.24 -15.33
CA GLN A 65 15.95 0.60 -16.68
C GLN A 65 15.04 1.63 -17.34
N GLY A 66 13.71 1.45 -17.26
CA GLY A 66 12.75 2.44 -17.73
C GLY A 66 12.92 3.81 -17.06
N GLN A 67 13.08 3.83 -15.73
CA GLN A 67 13.32 5.08 -15.00
C GLN A 67 14.60 5.81 -15.41
N VAL A 68 15.66 5.08 -15.76
CA VAL A 68 16.92 5.66 -16.24
C VAL A 68 16.73 6.28 -17.62
N VAL A 69 16.05 5.58 -18.54
CA VAL A 69 15.74 6.12 -19.88
C VAL A 69 14.88 7.37 -19.77
N ASP A 70 13.81 7.32 -18.97
CA ASP A 70 12.93 8.47 -18.75
C ASP A 70 13.69 9.68 -18.18
N ARG A 71 14.61 9.43 -17.26
CA ARG A 71 15.47 10.48 -16.69
C ARG A 71 16.37 11.10 -17.76
N TYR A 72 17.05 10.27 -18.53
CA TYR A 72 17.94 10.72 -19.59
C TYR A 72 17.19 11.53 -20.65
N LEU A 73 16.00 11.09 -21.06
CA LEU A 73 15.17 11.83 -22.01
C LEU A 73 14.71 13.18 -21.44
N ARG A 74 14.34 13.25 -20.16
CA ARG A 74 14.02 14.53 -19.50
C ARG A 74 15.22 15.49 -19.51
N GLU A 75 16.41 14.98 -19.20
CA GLU A 75 17.64 15.78 -19.22
C GLU A 75 17.98 16.29 -20.63
N LEU A 76 17.84 15.45 -21.67
CA LEU A 76 18.05 15.86 -23.06
C LEU A 76 17.06 16.94 -23.50
N ARG A 77 15.78 16.81 -23.13
CA ARG A 77 14.76 17.84 -23.45
C ARG A 77 15.09 19.17 -22.78
N ALA A 78 15.40 19.14 -21.48
CA ALA A 78 15.79 20.32 -20.74
C ALA A 78 17.04 21.01 -21.32
N LYS A 79 18.04 20.22 -21.76
CA LYS A 79 19.28 20.75 -22.36
C LYS A 79 19.05 21.35 -23.75
N ASN A 80 18.08 20.82 -24.51
CA ASN A 80 17.77 21.28 -25.86
C ASN A 80 16.65 22.35 -25.90
N GLY A 81 16.21 22.86 -24.74
CA GLY A 81 15.27 23.98 -24.64
C GLY A 81 13.84 23.68 -25.08
N MET A 82 13.42 22.41 -25.03
CA MET A 82 12.02 21.99 -25.19
C MET A 82 11.37 21.71 -23.85
#